data_AF-G4U233-F1
#
_entry.id   AF-G4U233-F1
#
_cell.length_a   1.000
_cell.length_b   1.000
_cell.length_c   1.000
_cell.angle_alpha   90.00
_cell.angle_beta   90.00
_cell.angle_gamma   90.00
#
_symmetry.space_group_name_H-M   'P 1'
#
loop_
_entity.id
_entity.type
_entity.pdbx_description
1 polymer ?
#
loop_
_entity_poly.entity_id
_entity_poly.type
_entity_poly.pdbx_seq_one_letter_code
_entity_poly.pdbx_strand_id
1 'polypeptide(L)'
;TRRLETYVNTFRKHRDVLLRKQPDFGNEYTSSTYTAFDLSFYNLPAKTQDFLKICAFLHHSLIPISLFEHSIESSFTTYTVLNDFPPRESDKTFISTLQKILGKAWNEVAFQEIIDSASQASFINVSNDGLFYTVHPLLQMYIKDYLNDEDNRHYARTATQLVLGAIRPLEGSNGRLWQLLPHANNIPRSVQSEDVAHALAFCELYNSLGGWRACQELLKCALSKVQQRHGQRHKSSIWVMVALGDMLEKCGQSEEAEKIEREVLALQLDILGQRHPDTILAMGNLAITLNQRGHAIHIPFRQWATLPSP
;
A
#
# COMPACT_ATOMS: atom_id res chain seq x y z
N THR A 1 -25.98 11.45 -35.09
CA THR A 1 -26.65 10.28 -34.48
C THR A 1 -25.63 9.39 -33.77
N ARG A 2 -25.21 9.75 -32.55
CA ARG A 2 -24.28 8.91 -31.76
C ARG A 2 -25.13 7.99 -30.86
N ARG A 3 -25.13 6.69 -31.15
CA ARG A 3 -25.77 5.69 -30.29
C ARG A 3 -25.08 5.72 -28.93
N LEU A 4 -25.80 6.15 -27.88
CA LEU A 4 -25.28 6.27 -26.51
C LEU A 4 -24.75 4.93 -25.98
N GLU A 5 -25.37 3.83 -26.38
CA GLU A 5 -25.01 2.46 -25.95
C GLU A 5 -23.59 2.05 -26.36
N THR A 6 -23.10 2.52 -27.51
CA THR A 6 -21.75 2.20 -27.99
C THR A 6 -20.72 3.27 -27.67
N TYR A 7 -21.15 4.44 -27.18
CA TYR A 7 -20.30 5.60 -26.95
C TYR A 7 -19.21 5.34 -25.91
N VAL A 8 -19.57 4.80 -24.74
CA VAL A 8 -18.62 4.58 -23.63
C VAL A 8 -17.52 3.58 -24.02
N ASN A 9 -17.91 2.49 -24.69
CA ASN A 9 -16.95 1.48 -25.15
C ASN A 9 -16.05 2.02 -26.26
N THR A 10 -16.60 2.83 -27.18
CA THR A 10 -15.82 3.46 -28.24
C THR A 10 -14.85 4.51 -27.68
N PHE A 11 -15.29 5.30 -26.69
CA PHE A 11 -14.49 6.30 -26.00
C PHE A 11 -13.33 5.65 -25.23
N ARG A 12 -13.57 4.59 -24.45
CA ARG A 12 -12.48 3.87 -23.76
C ARG A 12 -11.46 3.28 -24.73
N LYS A 13 -11.92 2.72 -25.85
CA LYS A 13 -11.06 1.98 -26.80
C LYS A 13 -10.25 2.90 -27.71
N HIS A 14 -10.71 4.12 -27.97
CA HIS A 14 -10.04 5.08 -28.86
C HIS A 14 -9.76 6.41 -28.16
N ARG A 15 -9.63 6.40 -26.83
CA ARG A 15 -9.43 7.60 -26.00
C ARG A 15 -8.27 8.43 -26.52
N ASP A 16 -7.13 7.79 -26.77
CA ASP A 16 -5.91 8.46 -27.19
C ASP A 16 -6.04 9.13 -28.57
N VAL A 17 -6.80 8.53 -29.49
CA VAL A 17 -7.04 9.07 -30.83
C VAL A 17 -8.10 10.18 -30.82
N LEU A 18 -9.14 10.01 -30.00
CA LEU A 18 -10.22 10.98 -29.85
C LEU A 18 -9.77 12.23 -29.11
N LEU A 19 -8.84 12.10 -28.15
CA LEU A 19 -8.28 13.23 -27.40
C LEU A 19 -7.06 13.87 -28.10
N ARG A 20 -6.35 13.14 -29.00
CA ARG A 20 -5.25 13.71 -29.81
C ARG A 20 -5.69 14.33 -31.14
N LYS A 21 -6.93 14.13 -31.58
CA LYS A 21 -7.46 14.87 -32.74
C LYS A 21 -7.53 16.35 -32.37
N GLN A 22 -6.53 17.13 -32.77
CA GLN A 22 -6.68 18.58 -32.87
C GLN A 22 -7.81 18.85 -33.86
N PRO A 23 -8.91 19.46 -33.43
CA PRO A 23 -9.92 19.96 -34.35
C PRO A 23 -9.27 21.06 -35.19
N ASP A 24 -9.40 20.98 -36.51
CA ASP A 24 -9.04 22.08 -37.41
C ASP A 24 -10.13 23.16 -37.28
N PHE A 25 -10.07 23.89 -36.18
CA PHE A 25 -10.85 25.10 -35.94
C PHE A 25 -9.88 26.14 -35.40
N GLY A 26 -9.75 27.24 -36.14
CA GLY A 26 -8.88 28.35 -35.79
C GLY A 26 -9.13 28.81 -34.35
N ASN A 27 -8.02 29.13 -33.69
CA ASN A 27 -7.89 29.82 -32.41
C ASN A 27 -9.14 29.92 -31.52
N GLU A 28 -8.97 29.34 -30.32
CA GLU A 28 -9.84 29.35 -29.14
C GLU A 28 -10.75 28.12 -29.02
N TYR A 29 -10.60 27.40 -27.90
CA TYR A 29 -11.48 26.34 -27.40
C TYR A 29 -11.24 24.89 -27.85
N THR A 30 -10.12 24.31 -27.42
CA THR A 30 -10.03 22.87 -27.14
C THR A 30 -10.22 22.60 -25.64
N SER A 31 -11.45 22.23 -25.24
CA SER A 31 -11.89 21.88 -23.87
C SER A 31 -11.88 23.03 -22.84
N SER A 32 -13.03 23.69 -22.66
CA SER A 32 -13.21 24.79 -21.70
C SER A 32 -12.76 24.47 -20.28
N THR A 33 -12.92 23.22 -19.83
CA THR A 33 -12.55 22.80 -18.48
C THR A 33 -11.05 22.57 -18.29
N TYR A 34 -10.35 21.95 -19.25
CA TYR A 34 -8.90 21.74 -19.18
C TYR A 34 -8.15 23.05 -19.38
N THR A 35 -8.62 23.91 -20.29
CA THR A 35 -8.04 25.25 -20.47
C THR A 35 -8.19 26.09 -19.19
N ALA A 36 -9.33 26.01 -18.51
CA ALA A 36 -9.52 26.68 -17.23
C ALA A 36 -8.60 26.12 -16.13
N PHE A 37 -8.38 24.80 -16.12
CA PHE A 37 -7.39 24.18 -15.24
C PHE A 37 -5.97 24.60 -15.57
N ASP A 38 -5.57 24.64 -16.84
CA ASP A 38 -4.24 25.12 -17.26
C ASP A 38 -3.97 26.53 -16.71
N LEU A 39 -4.86 27.48 -17.02
CA LEU A 39 -4.71 28.87 -16.57
C LEU A 39 -4.61 28.99 -15.05
N SER A 40 -5.37 28.19 -14.31
CA SER A 40 -5.39 28.25 -12.85
C SER A 40 -4.21 27.50 -12.23
N PHE A 41 -3.79 26.38 -12.82
CA PHE A 41 -2.75 25.49 -12.30
C PHE A 41 -1.34 26.09 -12.49
N TYR A 42 -1.06 26.73 -13.62
CA TYR A 42 0.25 27.38 -13.84
C TYR A 42 0.48 28.59 -12.94
N ASN A 43 -0.58 29.24 -12.48
CA ASN A 43 -0.50 30.38 -11.57
C ASN A 43 -0.24 29.97 -10.11
N LEU A 44 -0.33 28.67 -9.80
CA LEU A 44 -0.03 28.18 -8.46
C LEU A 44 1.47 28.20 -8.17
N PRO A 45 1.88 28.37 -6.91
CA PRO A 45 3.25 28.15 -6.49
C PRO A 45 3.73 26.74 -6.87
N ALA A 46 5.01 26.60 -7.25
CA ALA A 46 5.57 25.31 -7.67
C ALA A 46 5.37 24.20 -6.63
N LYS A 47 5.50 24.50 -5.34
CA LYS A 47 5.23 23.55 -4.24
C LYS A 47 3.77 23.06 -4.24
N THR A 48 2.81 23.96 -4.49
CA THR A 48 1.39 23.62 -4.55
C THR A 48 1.06 22.77 -5.77
N GLN A 49 1.67 23.05 -6.91
CA GLN A 49 1.54 22.21 -8.10
C GLN A 49 2.07 20.79 -7.82
N ASP A 50 3.26 20.67 -7.24
CA ASP A 50 3.87 19.37 -6.93
C ASP A 50 3.09 18.60 -5.86
N PHE A 51 2.52 19.31 -4.87
CA PHE A 51 1.60 18.72 -3.90
C PHE A 51 0.34 18.15 -4.57
N LEU A 52 -0.29 18.91 -5.47
CA LEU A 52 -1.46 18.44 -6.23
C LEU A 52 -1.12 17.23 -7.11
N LYS A 53 0.10 17.17 -7.67
CA LYS A 53 0.58 16.00 -8.43
C LYS A 53 0.67 14.74 -7.57
N ILE A 54 1.10 14.85 -6.32
CA ILE A 54 1.08 13.72 -5.36
C ILE A 54 -0.37 13.33 -5.05
N CYS A 55 -1.22 14.30 -4.72
CA CYS A 55 -2.62 14.06 -4.38
C CYS A 55 -3.44 13.47 -5.53
N ALA A 56 -3.00 13.64 -6.80
CA ALA A 56 -3.63 12.98 -7.94
C ALA A 56 -3.59 11.44 -7.86
N PHE A 57 -2.63 10.86 -7.14
CA PHE A 57 -2.47 9.41 -6.96
C PHE A 57 -3.03 8.88 -5.63
N LEU A 58 -3.54 9.76 -4.78
CA LEU A 58 -4.30 9.38 -3.58
C LEU A 58 -5.78 9.16 -3.95
N HIS A 59 -6.51 8.46 -3.07
CA HIS A 59 -7.98 8.46 -3.15
C HIS A 59 -8.52 9.90 -3.12
N HIS A 60 -9.53 10.17 -3.95
CA HIS A 60 -10.02 11.53 -4.24
C HIS A 60 -10.71 12.22 -3.05
N SER A 61 -11.22 11.45 -2.09
CA SER A 61 -11.91 11.97 -0.91
C SER A 61 -11.26 11.50 0.39
N LEU A 62 -11.54 12.24 1.46
CA LEU A 62 -11.13 11.94 2.83
C LEU A 62 -9.62 11.80 3.02
N ILE A 63 -8.83 12.60 2.30
CA ILE A 63 -7.37 12.67 2.49
C ILE A 63 -7.12 13.32 3.85
N PRO A 64 -6.64 12.59 4.88
CA PRO A 64 -6.54 13.16 6.22
C PRO A 64 -5.25 13.97 6.37
N ILE A 65 -5.27 15.07 7.12
CA ILE A 65 -4.05 15.82 7.46
C ILE A 65 -3.02 14.95 8.20
N SER A 66 -3.52 14.02 9.03
CA SER A 66 -2.70 13.05 9.76
C SER A 66 -1.84 12.17 8.86
N LEU A 67 -2.25 11.91 7.60
CA LEU A 67 -1.42 11.20 6.62
C LEU A 67 -0.09 11.90 6.42
N PHE A 68 -0.10 13.23 6.29
CA PHE A 68 1.10 14.02 6.02
C PHE A 68 1.96 14.17 7.26
N GLU A 69 1.34 14.53 8.39
CA GLU A 69 1.99 14.67 9.69
C GLU A 69 2.80 13.42 10.05
N HIS A 70 2.16 12.25 10.07
CA HIS A 70 2.80 11.00 10.50
C HIS A 70 3.85 10.52 9.50
N SER A 71 3.62 10.77 8.21
CA SER A 71 4.61 10.43 7.19
C SER A 71 5.87 11.29 7.35
N ILE A 72 5.74 12.56 7.77
CA ILE A 72 6.88 13.44 8.05
C ILE A 72 7.59 13.05 9.35
N GLU A 73 6.84 12.74 10.42
CA GLU A 73 7.40 12.25 11.69
C GLU A 73 8.27 11.01 11.48
N SER A 74 7.87 10.15 10.54
CA SER A 74 8.61 8.95 10.18
C SER A 74 9.68 9.17 9.12
N SER A 75 9.97 10.43 8.77
CA SER A 75 10.91 10.83 7.70
C SER A 75 10.59 10.20 6.34
N PHE A 76 9.31 9.91 6.10
CA PHE A 76 8.76 9.21 4.94
C PHE A 76 9.34 7.80 4.73
N THR A 77 9.90 7.18 5.77
CA THR A 77 10.53 5.87 5.66
C THR A 77 9.46 4.77 5.71
N THR A 78 9.69 3.65 5.04
CA THR A 78 8.81 2.48 5.20
C THR A 78 9.12 1.79 6.53
N TYR A 79 8.08 1.35 7.25
CA TYR A 79 8.25 0.53 8.45
C TYR A 79 8.95 -0.80 8.12
N THR A 80 10.09 -1.06 8.76
CA THR A 80 10.85 -2.29 8.57
C THR A 80 10.27 -3.42 9.42
N VAL A 81 9.55 -4.33 8.76
CA VAL A 81 9.02 -5.55 9.40
C VAL A 81 10.12 -6.62 9.53
N LEU A 82 10.97 -6.76 8.50
CA LEU A 82 12.09 -7.70 8.48
C LEU A 82 13.40 -6.95 8.27
N ASN A 83 14.33 -7.05 9.22
CA ASN A 83 15.62 -6.36 9.16
C ASN A 83 16.48 -6.77 7.95
N ASP A 84 16.31 -8.00 7.45
CA ASP A 84 17.03 -8.51 6.27
C ASP A 84 16.54 -7.89 4.96
N PHE A 85 15.38 -7.21 5.00
CA PHE A 85 14.75 -6.55 3.86
C PHE A 85 14.48 -5.08 4.18
N PRO A 86 15.52 -4.23 4.21
CA PRO A 86 15.33 -2.80 4.36
C PRO A 86 14.61 -2.20 3.14
N PRO A 87 13.99 -1.02 3.28
CA PRO A 87 13.40 -0.29 2.16
C PRO A 87 14.44 -0.02 1.08
N ARG A 88 13.99 0.13 -0.18
CA ARG A 88 14.92 0.19 -1.30
C ARG A 88 15.71 1.50 -1.30
N GLU A 89 16.93 1.44 -1.80
CA GLU A 89 17.76 2.63 -2.04
C GLU A 89 17.09 3.61 -3.01
N SER A 90 16.30 3.10 -3.98
CA SER A 90 15.48 3.93 -4.87
C SER A 90 14.46 4.79 -4.13
N ASP A 91 14.01 4.37 -2.95
CA ASP A 91 13.00 5.10 -2.19
C ASP A 91 13.52 6.46 -1.71
N LYS A 92 14.85 6.61 -1.59
CA LYS A 92 15.50 7.88 -1.21
C LYS A 92 15.19 9.02 -2.17
N THR A 93 14.98 8.76 -3.46
CA THR A 93 14.64 9.81 -4.45
C THR A 93 13.23 10.34 -4.21
N PHE A 94 12.28 9.45 -3.91
CA PHE A 94 10.89 9.79 -3.58
C PHE A 94 10.80 10.49 -2.23
N ILE A 95 11.55 10.02 -1.22
CA ILE A 95 11.67 10.67 0.09
C ILE A 95 12.24 12.09 -0.06
N SER A 96 13.29 12.27 -0.88
CA SER A 96 13.85 13.60 -1.15
C SER A 96 12.84 14.52 -1.85
N THR A 97 11.99 13.98 -2.72
CA THR A 97 10.91 14.74 -3.37
C THR A 97 9.87 15.19 -2.34
N LEU A 98 9.42 14.28 -1.47
CA LEU A 98 8.49 14.58 -0.38
C LEU A 98 9.04 15.64 0.57
N GLN A 99 10.31 15.51 0.99
CA GLN A 99 10.97 16.47 1.87
C GLN A 99 11.12 17.85 1.23
N LYS A 100 11.27 17.95 -0.10
CA LYS A 100 11.32 19.23 -0.81
C LYS A 100 9.96 19.94 -0.83
N ILE A 101 8.87 19.19 -0.92
CA ILE A 101 7.51 19.72 -1.02
C ILE A 101 6.95 20.03 0.37
N LEU A 102 6.98 19.04 1.27
CA LEU A 102 6.33 19.09 2.58
C LEU A 102 7.26 19.50 3.72
N GLY A 103 8.58 19.48 3.50
CA GLY A 103 9.58 19.75 4.54
C GLY A 103 10.10 18.48 5.23
N LYS A 104 11.16 18.65 6.02
CA LYS A 104 11.79 17.57 6.80
C LYS A 104 11.18 17.38 8.19
N ALA A 105 10.52 18.41 8.71
CA ALA A 105 9.84 18.41 10.00
C ALA A 105 8.45 19.00 9.80
N TRP A 106 7.49 18.53 10.58
CA TRP A 106 6.11 19.00 10.48
C TRP A 106 6.03 20.49 10.80
N ASN A 107 5.48 21.25 9.86
CA ASN A 107 5.20 22.68 10.02
C ASN A 107 3.79 22.93 9.47
N GLU A 108 2.83 22.98 10.39
CA GLU A 108 1.42 23.17 10.07
C GLU A 108 1.17 24.47 9.29
N VAL A 109 1.88 25.57 9.60
CA VAL A 109 1.74 26.85 8.90
C VAL A 109 2.17 26.73 7.44
N ALA A 110 3.35 26.15 7.20
CA ALA A 110 3.86 25.97 5.84
C ALA A 110 3.00 24.98 5.03
N PHE A 111 2.43 23.97 5.68
CA PHE A 111 1.48 23.06 5.04
C PHE A 111 0.18 23.77 4.70
N GLN A 112 -0.34 24.58 5.63
CA GLN A 112 -1.58 25.34 5.42
C GLN A 112 -1.44 26.37 4.29
N GLU A 113 -0.27 27.01 4.13
CA GLU A 113 -0.01 27.89 2.97
C GLU A 113 -0.17 27.16 1.62
N ILE A 114 0.25 25.89 1.55
CA ILE A 114 0.08 25.04 0.35
C ILE A 114 -1.41 24.75 0.12
N ILE A 115 -2.12 24.37 1.18
CA ILE A 115 -3.56 24.06 1.13
C ILE A 115 -4.38 25.29 0.77
N ASP A 116 -4.11 26.44 1.37
CA ASP A 116 -4.79 27.71 1.13
C ASP A 116 -4.60 28.15 -0.33
N SER A 117 -3.37 28.03 -0.85
CA SER A 117 -3.09 28.31 -2.27
C SER A 117 -3.91 27.41 -3.20
N ALA A 118 -4.01 26.11 -2.88
CA ALA A 118 -4.80 25.16 -3.67
C ALA A 118 -6.31 25.39 -3.53
N SER A 119 -6.77 25.77 -2.33
CA SER A 119 -8.18 26.04 -2.02
C SER A 119 -8.66 27.34 -2.65
N GLN A 120 -7.84 28.40 -2.68
CA GLN A 120 -8.16 29.66 -3.37
C GLN A 120 -8.36 29.45 -4.88
N ALA A 121 -7.60 28.54 -5.47
CA ALA A 121 -7.77 28.12 -6.86
C ALA A 121 -8.86 27.04 -7.04
N SER A 122 -9.64 26.72 -5.99
CA SER A 122 -10.73 25.74 -6.01
C SER A 122 -10.32 24.31 -6.43
N PHE A 123 -9.04 23.95 -6.25
CA PHE A 123 -8.53 22.62 -6.59
C PHE A 123 -8.66 21.61 -5.44
N ILE A 124 -8.72 22.11 -4.21
CA ILE A 124 -8.92 21.32 -3.00
C ILE A 124 -10.13 21.88 -2.26
N ASN A 125 -10.98 20.99 -1.77
CA ASN A 125 -12.00 21.32 -0.79
C ASN A 125 -11.54 20.85 0.59
N VAL A 126 -11.57 21.76 1.57
CA VAL A 126 -11.22 21.51 2.97
C VAL A 126 -12.51 21.28 3.76
N SER A 127 -12.56 20.22 4.57
CA SER A 127 -13.70 19.95 5.44
C SER A 127 -13.87 21.03 6.52
N ASN A 128 -15.07 21.16 7.08
CA ASN A 128 -15.38 22.17 8.11
C ASN A 128 -14.52 22.04 9.38
N ASP A 129 -14.03 20.84 9.68
CA ASP A 129 -13.14 20.56 10.80
C ASP A 129 -11.65 20.76 10.45
N GLY A 130 -11.31 21.02 9.18
CA GLY A 130 -9.94 21.18 8.71
C GLY A 130 -9.13 19.88 8.64
N LEU A 131 -9.72 18.74 8.97
CA LEU A 131 -9.00 17.47 9.12
C LEU A 131 -8.89 16.67 7.83
N PHE A 132 -9.77 16.93 6.86
CA PHE A 132 -9.86 16.16 5.62
C PHE A 132 -9.87 17.06 4.40
N TYR A 133 -9.19 16.59 3.35
CA TYR A 133 -9.11 17.24 2.07
C TYR A 133 -9.75 16.36 1.00
N THR A 134 -10.40 17.01 0.05
CA THR A 134 -11.00 16.36 -1.13
C THR A 134 -10.44 16.99 -2.38
N VAL A 135 -9.96 16.16 -3.28
CA VAL A 135 -9.47 16.54 -4.61
C VAL A 135 -10.44 15.98 -5.64
N HIS A 136 -10.98 16.83 -6.50
CA HIS A 136 -11.97 16.37 -7.46
C HIS A 136 -11.36 15.34 -8.44
N PRO A 137 -12.03 14.21 -8.75
CA PRO A 137 -11.49 13.18 -9.67
C PRO A 137 -11.13 13.73 -11.06
N LEU A 138 -11.86 14.74 -11.56
CA LEU A 138 -11.52 15.42 -12.82
C LEU A 138 -10.17 16.12 -12.76
N LEU A 139 -9.80 16.72 -11.61
CA LEU A 139 -8.50 17.33 -11.43
C LEU A 139 -7.40 16.25 -11.41
N GLN A 140 -7.63 15.16 -10.68
CA GLN A 140 -6.68 14.05 -10.66
C GLN A 140 -6.46 13.47 -12.07
N MET A 141 -7.51 13.38 -12.87
CA MET A 141 -7.43 12.94 -14.27
C MET A 141 -6.68 13.96 -15.14
N TYR A 142 -6.99 15.25 -15.01
CA TYR A 142 -6.28 16.34 -15.70
C TYR A 142 -4.78 16.28 -15.43
N ILE A 143 -4.39 16.17 -14.16
CA ILE A 143 -2.98 16.09 -13.76
C ILE A 143 -2.32 14.85 -14.38
N LYS A 144 -2.96 13.68 -14.30
CA LYS A 144 -2.40 12.44 -14.87
C LYS A 144 -2.25 12.47 -16.38
N ASP A 145 -3.22 13.07 -17.09
CA ASP A 145 -3.18 13.22 -18.54
C ASP A 145 -2.14 14.27 -18.99
N TYR A 146 -1.83 15.24 -18.13
CA TYR A 146 -0.82 16.27 -18.37
C TYR A 146 0.62 15.78 -18.14
N LEU A 147 0.82 14.89 -17.15
CA LEU A 147 2.14 14.32 -16.87
C LEU A 147 2.56 13.31 -17.95
N ASN A 148 3.86 13.29 -18.27
CA ASN A 148 4.41 12.23 -19.10
C ASN A 148 4.44 10.89 -18.33
N ASP A 149 4.71 9.78 -19.03
CA ASP A 149 4.70 8.44 -18.42
C ASP A 149 5.74 8.27 -17.29
N GLU A 150 6.87 8.96 -17.37
CA GLU A 150 7.93 8.91 -16.35
C GLU A 150 7.53 9.65 -15.07
N ASP A 151 7.02 10.87 -15.22
CA ASP A 151 6.51 11.69 -14.13
C ASP A 151 5.29 11.05 -13.48
N ASN A 152 4.40 10.45 -14.28
CA ASN A 152 3.27 9.68 -13.75
C ASN A 152 3.76 8.54 -12.84
N ARG A 153 4.79 7.79 -13.26
CA ARG A 153 5.39 6.76 -12.41
C ARG A 153 6.07 7.37 -11.18
N HIS A 154 6.79 8.47 -11.32
CA HIS A 154 7.49 9.15 -10.23
C HIS A 154 6.51 9.62 -9.14
N TYR A 155 5.46 10.34 -9.51
CA TYR A 155 4.46 10.84 -8.56
C TYR A 155 3.59 9.70 -7.98
N ALA A 156 3.29 8.65 -8.75
CA ALA A 156 2.63 7.47 -8.21
C ALA A 156 3.47 6.78 -7.10
N ARG A 157 4.80 6.67 -7.31
CA ARG A 157 5.72 6.13 -6.30
C ARG A 157 5.87 7.06 -5.11
N THR A 158 5.94 8.35 -5.35
CA THR A 158 6.01 9.37 -4.30
C THR A 158 4.77 9.33 -3.41
N ALA A 159 3.57 9.21 -3.99
CA ALA A 159 2.33 9.02 -3.24
C ALA A 159 2.28 7.68 -2.49
N THR A 160 2.80 6.61 -3.09
CA THR A 160 2.94 5.31 -2.42
C THR A 160 3.86 5.43 -1.20
N GLN A 161 5.00 6.11 -1.34
CA GLN A 161 5.95 6.34 -0.25
C GLN A 161 5.34 7.18 0.87
N LEU A 162 4.54 8.19 0.53
CA LEU A 162 3.79 8.98 1.50
C LEU A 162 2.88 8.08 2.36
N VAL A 163 2.11 7.19 1.72
CA VAL A 163 1.23 6.24 2.43
C VAL A 163 2.07 5.25 3.28
N LEU A 164 3.16 4.71 2.74
CA LEU A 164 4.06 3.80 3.47
C LEU A 164 4.71 4.46 4.70
N GLY A 165 5.00 5.77 4.63
CA GLY A 165 5.49 6.55 5.77
C GLY A 165 4.47 6.69 6.88
N ALA A 166 3.17 6.74 6.55
CA ALA A 166 2.09 6.86 7.52
C ALA A 166 1.64 5.51 8.11
N ILE A 167 1.92 4.38 7.45
CA ILE A 167 1.61 3.06 8.00
C ILE A 167 2.57 2.77 9.16
N ARG A 168 2.06 2.84 10.39
CA ARG A 168 2.78 2.45 11.61
C ARG A 168 1.89 1.60 12.51
N PRO A 169 2.39 0.47 13.03
CA PRO A 169 1.68 -0.26 14.06
C PRO A 169 1.61 0.62 15.30
N LEU A 170 0.39 0.94 15.73
CA LEU A 170 0.13 1.71 16.95
C LEU A 170 -0.47 0.76 17.98
N GLU A 171 0.03 0.84 19.22
CA GLU A 171 -0.66 0.27 20.37
C GLU A 171 -1.90 1.12 20.65
N GLY A 172 -3.06 0.74 20.11
CA GLY A 172 -4.32 1.42 20.38
C GLY A 172 -5.33 1.40 19.23
N SER A 173 -5.98 2.54 19.00
CA SER A 173 -7.11 2.65 18.06
C SER A 173 -6.65 2.59 16.60
N ASN A 174 -7.17 1.60 15.87
CA ASN A 174 -6.99 1.45 14.42
C ASN A 174 -7.71 2.54 13.59
N GLY A 175 -8.36 3.52 14.23
CA GLY A 175 -9.08 4.60 13.54
C GLY A 175 -8.22 5.34 12.52
N ARG A 176 -6.92 5.50 12.79
CA ARG A 176 -5.97 6.13 11.85
C ARG A 176 -5.72 5.25 10.62
N LEU A 177 -5.50 3.96 10.83
CA LEU A 177 -5.30 2.99 9.74
C LEU A 177 -6.56 2.89 8.86
N TRP A 178 -7.76 3.02 9.43
CA TRP A 178 -9.01 3.09 8.67
C TRP A 178 -9.05 4.28 7.71
N GLN A 179 -8.53 5.44 8.10
CA GLN A 179 -8.45 6.61 7.21
C GLN A 179 -7.46 6.39 6.06
N LEU A 180 -6.41 5.59 6.25
CA LEU A 180 -5.43 5.27 5.22
C LEU A 180 -5.94 4.25 4.19
N LEU A 181 -6.93 3.44 4.54
CA LEU A 181 -7.41 2.31 3.74
C LEU A 181 -7.83 2.70 2.30
N PRO A 182 -8.61 3.77 2.06
CA PRO A 182 -8.97 4.17 0.69
C PRO A 182 -7.74 4.52 -0.14
N HIS A 183 -6.76 5.21 0.45
CA HIS A 183 -5.53 5.59 -0.23
C HIS A 183 -4.64 4.38 -0.54
N ALA A 184 -4.53 3.43 0.40
CA ALA A 184 -3.82 2.18 0.18
C ALA A 184 -4.47 1.34 -0.93
N ASN A 185 -5.81 1.23 -0.94
CA ASN A 185 -6.55 0.49 -1.96
C ASN A 185 -6.48 1.13 -3.36
N ASN A 186 -6.24 2.43 -3.44
CA ASN A 186 -6.03 3.13 -4.71
C ASN A 186 -4.69 2.77 -5.37
N ILE A 187 -3.72 2.28 -4.58
CA ILE A 187 -2.40 1.87 -5.07
C ILE A 187 -2.50 0.48 -5.71
N PRO A 188 -2.04 0.28 -6.96
CA PRO A 188 -2.10 -1.02 -7.62
C PRO A 188 -1.35 -2.11 -6.85
N ARG A 189 -1.90 -3.34 -6.82
CA ARG A 189 -1.25 -4.49 -6.15
C ARG A 189 0.14 -4.80 -6.68
N SER A 190 0.39 -4.56 -7.96
CA SER A 190 1.72 -4.72 -8.57
C SER A 190 2.77 -3.79 -7.95
N VAL A 191 2.37 -2.57 -7.57
CA VAL A 191 3.22 -1.58 -6.90
C VAL A 191 3.43 -1.97 -5.43
N GLN A 192 2.36 -2.34 -4.72
CA GLN A 192 2.44 -2.75 -3.32
C GLN A 192 3.33 -3.98 -3.11
N SER A 193 3.29 -4.92 -4.05
CA SER A 193 4.03 -6.18 -3.98
C SER A 193 5.41 -6.12 -4.61
N GLU A 194 5.85 -4.99 -5.16
CA GLU A 194 7.09 -4.92 -5.92
C GLU A 194 8.32 -5.17 -5.04
N ASP A 195 8.30 -4.66 -3.82
CA ASP A 195 9.32 -4.91 -2.82
C ASP A 195 8.76 -5.69 -1.63
N VAL A 196 9.64 -6.47 -0.98
CA VAL A 196 9.25 -7.23 0.21
C VAL A 196 8.91 -6.29 1.36
N ALA A 197 9.68 -5.21 1.57
CA ALA A 197 9.42 -4.27 2.67
C ALA A 197 8.07 -3.56 2.48
N HIS A 198 7.77 -3.10 1.26
CA HIS A 198 6.49 -2.48 0.93
C HIS A 198 5.33 -3.46 1.09
N ALA A 199 5.47 -4.69 0.59
CA ALA A 199 4.43 -5.72 0.68
C ALA A 199 4.07 -6.04 2.14
N LEU A 200 5.08 -6.17 3.01
CA LEU A 200 4.89 -6.45 4.42
C LEU A 200 4.25 -5.27 5.16
N ALA A 201 4.67 -4.03 4.88
CA ALA A 201 4.05 -2.84 5.46
C ALA A 201 2.55 -2.74 5.09
N PHE A 202 2.20 -2.95 3.82
CA PHE A 202 0.79 -3.00 3.41
C PHE A 202 0.05 -4.19 4.04
N CYS A 203 0.70 -5.34 4.22
CA CYS A 203 0.09 -6.48 4.90
C CYS A 203 -0.27 -6.16 6.34
N GLU A 204 0.62 -5.51 7.10
CA GLU A 204 0.36 -5.07 8.48
C GLU A 204 -0.86 -4.13 8.55
N LEU A 205 -0.95 -3.18 7.61
CA LEU A 205 -2.12 -2.32 7.47
C LEU A 205 -3.40 -3.16 7.26
N TYR A 206 -3.40 -4.08 6.30
CA TYR A 206 -4.57 -4.89 5.99
C TYR A 206 -4.94 -5.86 7.11
N ASN A 207 -3.97 -6.51 7.74
CA ASN A 207 -4.19 -7.42 8.87
C ASN A 207 -4.84 -6.69 10.05
N SER A 208 -4.36 -5.49 10.37
CA SER A 208 -4.92 -4.65 11.44
C SER A 208 -6.37 -4.20 11.17
N LEU A 209 -6.77 -4.15 9.90
CA LEU A 209 -8.10 -3.71 9.46
C LEU A 209 -9.03 -4.87 9.07
N GLY A 210 -8.59 -6.13 9.21
CA GLY A 210 -9.38 -7.30 8.84
C GLY A 210 -9.38 -7.64 7.33
N GLY A 211 -8.53 -6.98 6.53
CA GLY A 211 -8.35 -7.24 5.11
C GLY A 211 -7.51 -8.49 4.79
N TRP A 212 -7.87 -9.65 5.36
CA TRP A 212 -7.01 -10.85 5.34
C TRP A 212 -6.68 -11.36 3.94
N ARG A 213 -7.62 -11.31 2.99
CA ARG A 213 -7.38 -11.71 1.58
C ARG A 213 -6.30 -10.86 0.91
N ALA A 214 -6.34 -9.54 1.13
CA ALA A 214 -5.34 -8.62 0.60
C ALA A 214 -3.95 -8.90 1.18
N CYS A 215 -3.87 -9.13 2.50
CA CYS A 215 -2.63 -9.47 3.17
C CYS A 215 -2.10 -10.83 2.68
N GLN A 216 -2.96 -11.83 2.50
CA GLN A 216 -2.59 -13.14 1.95
C GLN A 216 -1.96 -13.05 0.56
N GLU A 217 -2.54 -12.27 -0.36
CA GLU A 217 -1.97 -12.06 -1.70
C GLU A 217 -0.57 -11.41 -1.62
N LEU A 218 -0.41 -10.39 -0.77
CA LEU A 218 0.87 -9.72 -0.56
C LEU A 218 1.91 -10.66 0.05
N LEU A 219 1.53 -11.52 1.01
CA LEU A 219 2.43 -12.51 1.61
C LEU A 219 2.84 -13.58 0.62
N LYS A 220 1.94 -14.06 -0.25
CA LYS A 220 2.29 -15.00 -1.33
C LYS A 220 3.34 -14.39 -2.27
N CYS A 221 3.18 -13.11 -2.63
CA CYS A 221 4.18 -12.37 -3.43
C CYS A 221 5.49 -12.12 -2.68
N ALA A 222 5.43 -11.79 -1.39
CA ALA A 222 6.62 -11.57 -0.57
C ALA A 222 7.40 -12.87 -0.39
N LEU A 223 6.72 -14.00 -0.14
CA LEU A 223 7.33 -15.31 0.09
C LEU A 223 8.17 -15.75 -1.11
N SER A 224 7.64 -15.64 -2.32
CA SER A 224 8.37 -16.03 -3.54
C SER A 224 9.67 -15.24 -3.70
N LYS A 225 9.67 -13.94 -3.38
CA LYS A 225 10.85 -13.07 -3.44
C LYS A 225 11.85 -13.36 -2.34
N VAL A 226 11.38 -13.59 -1.12
CA VAL A 226 12.25 -13.92 0.02
C VAL A 226 12.93 -15.26 -0.20
N GLN A 227 12.18 -16.27 -0.69
CA GLN A 227 12.71 -17.58 -1.03
C GLN A 227 13.71 -17.52 -2.20
N GLN A 228 13.44 -16.69 -3.22
CA GLN A 228 14.38 -16.49 -4.32
C GLN A 228 15.72 -15.90 -3.85
N ARG A 229 15.69 -15.00 -2.84
CA ARG A 229 16.88 -14.28 -2.37
C ARG A 229 17.69 -15.06 -1.34
N HIS A 230 17.04 -15.62 -0.32
CA HIS A 230 17.73 -16.26 0.82
C HIS A 230 17.46 -17.76 0.93
N GLY A 231 16.62 -18.32 0.06
CA GLY A 231 16.22 -19.72 0.13
C GLY A 231 15.13 -19.97 1.18
N GLN A 232 14.58 -21.17 1.15
CA GLN A 232 13.43 -21.55 1.98
C GLN A 232 13.76 -21.70 3.48
N ARG A 233 14.98 -22.09 3.81
CA ARG A 233 15.44 -22.30 5.20
C ARG A 233 15.77 -21.02 5.96
N HIS A 234 15.75 -19.86 5.30
CA HIS A 234 16.09 -18.60 5.95
C HIS A 234 15.02 -18.17 6.96
N LYS A 235 15.44 -17.55 8.07
CA LYS A 235 14.54 -17.06 9.13
C LYS A 235 13.42 -16.18 8.58
N SER A 236 13.73 -15.27 7.65
CA SER A 236 12.72 -14.41 7.01
C SER A 236 11.70 -15.20 6.17
N SER A 237 12.14 -16.26 5.47
CA SER A 237 11.23 -17.12 4.70
C SER A 237 10.25 -17.83 5.63
N ILE A 238 10.78 -18.42 6.71
CA ILE A 238 9.98 -19.10 7.73
C ILE A 238 8.99 -18.12 8.39
N TRP A 239 9.43 -16.90 8.70
CA TRP A 239 8.54 -15.87 9.25
C TRP A 239 7.37 -15.54 8.30
N VAL A 240 7.64 -15.32 7.01
CA VAL A 240 6.59 -15.04 6.02
C VAL A 240 5.67 -16.25 5.83
N MET A 241 6.19 -17.48 5.91
CA MET A 241 5.38 -18.69 5.86
C MET A 241 4.44 -18.81 7.06
N VAL A 242 4.92 -18.52 8.27
CA VAL A 242 4.08 -18.48 9.48
C VAL A 242 2.97 -17.45 9.32
N ALA A 243 3.32 -16.21 8.94
CA ALA A 243 2.34 -15.15 8.72
C ALA A 243 1.31 -15.53 7.64
N LEU A 244 1.72 -16.24 6.59
CA LEU A 244 0.82 -16.72 5.54
C LEU A 244 -0.12 -17.83 6.06
N GLY A 245 0.37 -18.73 6.90
CA GLY A 245 -0.45 -19.75 7.58
C GLY A 245 -1.55 -19.12 8.41
N ASP A 246 -1.21 -18.15 9.26
CA ASP A 246 -2.17 -17.42 10.09
C ASP A 246 -3.21 -16.67 9.23
N MET A 247 -2.78 -16.04 8.12
CA MET A 247 -3.74 -15.37 7.22
C MET A 247 -4.66 -16.34 6.49
N LEU A 248 -4.18 -17.54 6.12
CA LEU A 248 -4.99 -18.58 5.49
C LEU A 248 -6.08 -19.11 6.43
N GLU A 249 -5.74 -19.30 7.71
CA GLU A 249 -6.70 -19.69 8.74
C GLU A 249 -7.79 -18.62 8.92
N LYS A 250 -7.41 -17.34 9.04
CA LYS A 250 -8.37 -16.22 9.07
C LYS A 250 -9.24 -16.11 7.81
N CYS A 251 -8.73 -16.52 6.65
CA CYS A 251 -9.48 -16.60 5.40
C CYS A 251 -10.39 -17.85 5.30
N GLY A 252 -10.37 -18.76 6.28
CA GLY A 252 -11.13 -20.01 6.28
C GLY A 252 -10.54 -21.10 5.36
N GLN A 253 -9.29 -20.95 4.92
CA GLN A 253 -8.60 -21.88 4.03
C GLN A 253 -7.72 -22.86 4.84
N SER A 254 -8.32 -23.57 5.80
CA SER A 254 -7.59 -24.39 6.78
C SER A 254 -6.76 -25.51 6.15
N GLU A 255 -7.10 -26.01 4.96
CA GLU A 255 -6.30 -27.04 4.26
C GLU A 255 -4.98 -26.47 3.73
N GLU A 256 -5.01 -25.27 3.15
CA GLU A 256 -3.80 -24.57 2.70
C GLU A 256 -2.96 -24.15 3.90
N ALA A 257 -3.60 -23.68 4.98
CA ALA A 257 -2.93 -23.30 6.23
C ALA A 257 -2.16 -24.49 6.81
N GLU A 258 -2.81 -25.65 6.97
CA GLU A 258 -2.18 -26.86 7.51
C GLU A 258 -0.96 -27.28 6.67
N LYS A 259 -1.05 -27.19 5.34
CA LYS A 259 0.05 -27.55 4.46
C LYS A 259 1.28 -26.68 4.72
N ILE A 260 1.09 -25.37 4.84
CA ILE A 260 2.18 -24.43 5.12
C ILE A 260 2.71 -24.63 6.54
N GLU A 261 1.84 -24.81 7.53
CA GLU A 261 2.23 -25.04 8.92
C GLU A 261 3.04 -26.33 9.11
N ARG A 262 2.69 -27.41 8.40
CA ARG A 262 3.50 -28.65 8.38
C ARG A 262 4.88 -28.41 7.80
N GLU A 263 4.97 -27.61 6.74
CA GLU A 263 6.25 -27.26 6.11
C GLU A 263 7.12 -26.40 7.04
N VAL A 264 6.52 -25.39 7.69
CA VAL A 264 7.17 -24.57 8.73
C VAL A 264 7.70 -25.46 9.86
N LEU A 265 6.86 -26.36 10.38
CA LEU A 265 7.24 -27.24 11.48
C LEU A 265 8.41 -28.16 11.09
N ALA A 266 8.38 -28.73 9.89
CA ALA A 266 9.49 -29.57 9.40
C ALA A 266 10.81 -28.77 9.30
N LEU A 267 10.75 -27.54 8.78
CA LEU A 267 11.92 -26.66 8.70
C LEU A 267 12.44 -26.27 10.09
N GLN A 268 11.56 -25.92 11.03
CA GLN A 268 11.97 -25.53 12.38
C GLN A 268 12.49 -26.71 13.21
N LEU A 269 11.94 -27.91 13.05
CA LEU A 269 12.48 -29.13 13.66
C LEU A 269 13.91 -29.42 13.21
N ASP A 270 14.17 -29.26 11.91
CA ASP A 270 15.48 -29.52 11.31
C ASP A 270 16.51 -28.44 11.67
N ILE A 271 16.11 -27.16 11.73
CA ILE A 271 17.04 -26.04 11.99
C ILE A 271 17.26 -25.80 13.49
N LEU A 272 16.20 -25.83 14.30
CA LEU A 272 16.20 -25.38 15.70
C LEU A 272 16.02 -26.53 16.70
N GLY A 273 15.53 -27.67 16.24
CA GLY A 273 15.20 -28.82 17.09
C GLY A 273 13.85 -28.68 17.79
N GLN A 274 13.42 -29.77 18.44
CA GLN A 274 12.08 -29.91 19.00
C GLN A 274 11.79 -29.00 20.21
N ARG A 275 12.81 -28.65 21.00
CA ARG A 275 12.64 -27.89 22.24
C ARG A 275 12.71 -26.37 22.05
N HIS A 276 12.93 -25.90 20.83
CA HIS A 276 13.02 -24.47 20.55
C HIS A 276 11.63 -23.82 20.65
N PRO A 277 11.50 -22.63 21.27
CA PRO A 277 10.22 -21.92 21.40
C PRO A 277 9.46 -21.78 20.09
N ASP A 278 10.14 -21.39 19.00
CA ASP A 278 9.52 -21.26 17.67
C ASP A 278 8.93 -22.58 17.15
N THR A 279 9.63 -23.70 17.35
CA THR A 279 9.16 -25.04 16.95
C THR A 279 7.92 -25.45 17.76
N ILE A 280 7.91 -25.16 19.06
CA ILE A 280 6.75 -25.41 19.94
C ILE A 280 5.56 -24.54 19.50
N LEU A 281 5.80 -23.29 19.12
CA LEU A 281 4.76 -22.39 18.60
C LEU A 281 4.16 -22.94 17.30
N ALA A 282 4.99 -23.39 16.34
CA ALA A 282 4.48 -23.99 15.11
C ALA A 282 3.69 -25.29 15.35
N MET A 283 4.07 -26.11 16.33
CA MET A 283 3.27 -27.26 16.76
C MET A 283 1.90 -26.82 17.30
N GLY A 284 1.86 -25.71 18.05
CA GLY A 284 0.63 -25.12 18.58
C GLY A 284 -0.30 -24.63 17.47
N ASN A 285 0.22 -23.86 16.51
CA ASN A 285 -0.57 -23.36 15.37
C ASN A 285 -1.17 -24.54 14.56
N LEU A 286 -0.35 -25.55 14.24
CA LEU A 286 -0.81 -26.74 13.54
C LEU A 286 -1.91 -27.50 14.31
N ALA A 287 -1.80 -27.59 15.63
CA ALA A 287 -2.81 -28.24 16.47
C ALA A 287 -4.15 -27.48 16.45
N ILE A 288 -4.11 -26.14 16.47
CA ILE A 288 -5.30 -25.30 16.36
C ILE A 288 -5.98 -25.52 15.00
N THR A 289 -5.22 -25.46 13.91
CA THR A 289 -5.73 -25.65 12.54
C THR A 289 -6.36 -27.04 12.36
N LEU A 290 -5.74 -28.10 12.88
CA LEU A 290 -6.29 -29.46 12.83
C LEU A 290 -7.60 -29.61 13.62
N ASN A 291 -7.68 -28.98 14.80
CA ASN A 291 -8.89 -29.00 15.62
C ASN A 291 -10.05 -28.28 14.90
N GLN A 292 -9.77 -27.15 14.25
CA GLN A 292 -10.78 -26.41 13.46
C GLN A 292 -11.29 -27.20 12.26
N ARG A 293 -10.46 -28.06 11.64
CA ARG A 293 -10.89 -28.97 10.57
C ARG A 293 -11.77 -30.14 11.06
N GLY A 294 -12.06 -30.25 12.37
CA GLY A 294 -12.87 -31.33 12.93
C GLY A 294 -12.13 -32.66 13.00
N HIS A 295 -10.82 -32.68 12.77
CA HIS A 295 -9.99 -33.82 13.08
C HIS A 295 -9.70 -33.80 14.58
N ALA A 296 -10.54 -34.50 15.34
CA ALA A 296 -10.25 -34.79 16.75
C ALA A 296 -8.83 -35.37 16.87
N ILE A 297 -8.03 -34.75 17.72
CA ILE A 297 -6.61 -35.01 17.93
C ILE A 297 -6.36 -36.50 18.16
N HIS A 298 -5.67 -37.13 17.21
CA HIS A 298 -4.61 -38.08 17.53
C HIS A 298 -3.28 -37.46 17.08
N ILE A 299 -2.93 -36.30 17.67
CA ILE A 299 -1.55 -35.82 17.65
C ILE A 299 -0.80 -36.76 18.59
N PRO A 300 0.13 -37.61 18.11
CA PRO A 300 0.79 -38.57 18.97
C PRO A 300 1.86 -37.85 19.77
N PHE A 301 1.45 -37.08 20.78
CA PHE A 301 2.35 -36.59 21.83
C PHE A 301 3.11 -37.77 22.47
N ARG A 302 2.49 -38.97 22.47
CA ARG A 302 3.10 -40.23 22.92
C ARG A 302 4.19 -40.81 22.02
N GLN A 303 4.21 -40.56 20.71
CA GLN A 303 5.33 -41.06 19.88
C GLN A 303 6.60 -40.24 20.05
N TRP A 304 6.50 -39.04 20.62
CA TRP A 304 7.64 -38.12 20.78
C TRP A 304 8.16 -38.03 22.22
N ALA A 305 7.45 -38.62 23.18
CA ALA A 305 7.87 -38.77 24.56
C ALA A 305 8.72 -40.03 24.82
N THR A 306 8.88 -40.92 23.83
CA THR A 306 9.66 -42.15 23.96
C THR A 306 10.99 -42.03 23.22
N LEU A 307 11.87 -41.15 23.67
CA LEU A 307 13.32 -41.33 23.52
C LEU A 307 13.96 -41.15 24.90
N PRO A 308 14.90 -42.04 25.29
CA PRO A 308 15.44 -42.04 26.64
C PRO A 308 16.28 -40.78 26.87
N SER A 309 16.17 -40.23 28.08
CA SER A 309 17.08 -39.22 28.60
C SER A 309 18.19 -39.92 29.40
N PRO A 310 19.38 -39.33 29.55
CA PRO A 310 20.36 -38.91 28.55
C PRO A 310 21.22 -40.06 28.00
#